data_AF-A0A7I9V285-F1
#
_entry.id   AF-A0A7I9V285-F1
#
_cell.length_a   1.000
_cell.length_b   1.000
_cell.length_c   1.000
_cell.angle_alpha   90.00
_cell.angle_beta   90.00
_cell.angle_gamma   90.00
#
_symmetry.space_group_name_H-M   'P 1'
#
loop_
_entity.id
_entity.type
_entity.pdbx_description
1 polymer ?
#
loop_
_entity_poly.entity_id
_entity_poly.type
_entity_poly.pdbx_seq_one_letter_code
_entity_poly.pdbx_strand_id
1 'polypeptide(L)'
;MPPLRRRPVDLVVTALIVVAVVVAAVGIWYFSSARRTTLTPPTASPAAQPYPAQVPARLVHRWTAPSTATRSPQVTDSVVLTGDGGVVQARDPRTGQAIWRYERKIPVCAVLSAWSPTTPTALAAYANSRGCGEVTAIDAHRGTRRGTRSSDADKTVTLTSDGGYVLSIGPTRLETWGSNLVRGIEYGRIDARVKPDLGRHDGHGCRLKSGMTAGDRVAIIEHCDGDPGYRLTVIGAVLDKDEKIPSYGSTVITSGTAFAPPVVVGMSDSAIGVYDGGANTPEPTAAAIRTFDSDGAETGRHPVPGGAELPAGSESVAGEGLVSVWTGAATAVLDAISMVPRFTVAGTSGPGVALGESMLIPDPEGYLVVDAATGRRTGQIPVSRENPEVRDPIIPAAIGDGIVEQRGTLVSVYGP
;
A
#
# COMPACT_ATOMS: atom_id res chain seq x y z
N MET A 1 37.97 -7.51 45.52
CA MET A 1 37.72 -6.80 46.79
C MET A 1 36.98 -7.74 47.73
N PRO A 2 37.52 -8.09 48.91
CA PRO A 2 36.81 -8.89 49.89
C PRO A 2 35.68 -8.04 50.51
N PRO A 3 34.46 -8.57 50.70
CA PRO A 3 33.35 -7.80 51.25
C PRO A 3 33.65 -7.36 52.68
N LEU A 4 33.60 -6.05 52.94
CA LEU A 4 33.67 -5.47 54.29
C LEU A 4 32.44 -5.95 55.08
N ARG A 5 32.65 -6.92 55.98
CA ARG A 5 31.65 -7.56 56.87
C ARG A 5 30.49 -8.27 56.16
N ARG A 6 30.57 -9.61 56.04
CA ARG A 6 29.39 -10.47 55.74
C ARG A 6 28.44 -10.47 56.94
N ARG A 7 27.36 -9.69 56.92
CA ARG A 7 26.24 -9.85 57.86
C ARG A 7 25.18 -10.78 57.26
N PRO A 8 24.49 -11.61 58.05
CA PRO A 8 23.44 -12.50 57.55
C PRO A 8 22.30 -11.74 56.84
N VAL A 9 22.04 -10.49 57.25
CA VAL A 9 21.11 -9.58 56.59
C VAL A 9 21.53 -9.28 55.14
N ASP A 10 22.83 -9.08 54.88
CA ASP A 10 23.33 -8.80 53.52
C ASP A 10 23.12 -10.00 52.59
N LEU A 11 23.23 -11.22 53.10
CA LEU A 11 22.96 -12.44 52.34
C LEU A 11 21.46 -12.58 52.00
N VAL A 12 20.58 -12.28 52.95
CA VAL A 12 19.12 -12.30 52.71
C VAL A 12 18.72 -11.23 51.70
N VAL A 13 19.22 -9.99 51.85
CA VAL A 13 18.94 -8.90 50.90
C VAL A 13 19.47 -9.24 49.52
N THR A 14 20.69 -9.79 49.42
CA THR A 14 21.26 -10.23 48.13
C THR A 14 20.41 -11.32 47.50
N ALA A 15 19.97 -12.33 48.28
CA ALA A 15 19.10 -13.40 47.78
C ALA A 15 17.75 -12.85 47.26
N LEU A 16 17.14 -11.90 47.98
CA LEU A 16 15.91 -11.24 47.55
C LEU A 16 16.10 -10.44 46.25
N ILE A 17 17.20 -9.70 46.12
CA ILE A 17 17.54 -8.97 44.88
C ILE A 17 17.73 -9.94 43.72
N VAL A 18 18.47 -11.04 43.92
CA VAL A 18 18.67 -12.06 42.87
C VAL A 18 17.34 -12.67 42.45
N VAL A 19 16.47 -13.02 43.39
CA VAL A 19 15.12 -13.53 43.07
C VAL A 19 14.32 -12.48 42.30
N ALA A 20 14.34 -11.21 42.73
CA ALA A 20 13.63 -10.13 42.03
C ALA A 20 14.14 -9.94 40.60
N VAL A 21 15.47 -9.97 40.38
CA VAL A 21 16.08 -9.88 39.04
C VAL A 21 15.69 -11.08 38.19
N VAL A 22 15.71 -12.30 38.73
CA VAL A 22 15.29 -13.50 38.00
C VAL A 22 13.81 -13.44 37.64
N VAL A 23 12.94 -13.05 38.57
CA VAL A 23 11.49 -12.88 38.32
C VAL A 23 11.25 -11.81 37.25
N ALA A 24 11.93 -10.67 37.33
CA ALA A 24 11.84 -9.61 36.32
C ALA A 24 12.35 -10.10 34.95
N ALA A 25 13.48 -10.79 34.89
CA ALA A 25 14.04 -11.34 33.65
C ALA A 25 13.11 -12.39 33.02
N VAL A 26 12.56 -13.31 33.83
CA VAL A 26 11.57 -14.30 33.37
C VAL A 26 10.29 -13.62 32.91
N GLY A 27 9.82 -12.60 33.62
CA GLY A 27 8.67 -11.79 33.21
C GLY A 27 8.91 -11.11 31.86
N ILE A 28 10.03 -10.40 31.71
CA ILE A 28 10.42 -9.74 30.45
C ILE A 28 10.49 -10.76 29.31
N TRP A 29 11.14 -11.91 29.52
CA TRP A 29 11.20 -12.97 28.51
C TRP A 29 9.82 -13.53 28.16
N TYR A 30 9.00 -13.82 29.18
CA TYR A 30 7.67 -14.43 29.02
C TYR A 30 6.71 -13.53 28.23
N PHE A 31 6.74 -12.21 28.51
CA PHE A 31 5.91 -11.21 27.84
C PHE A 31 6.56 -10.61 26.58
N SER A 32 7.82 -10.95 26.28
CA SER A 32 8.53 -10.41 25.11
C SER A 32 7.81 -10.70 23.79
N SER A 33 7.92 -9.77 22.85
CA SER A 33 7.50 -9.98 21.45
C SER A 33 8.39 -11.01 20.76
N ALA A 34 9.66 -11.10 21.14
CA ALA A 34 10.62 -12.07 20.59
C ALA A 34 10.16 -13.52 20.78
N ARG A 35 9.67 -13.89 21.97
CA ARG A 35 9.13 -15.23 22.24
C ARG A 35 7.86 -15.56 21.44
N ARG A 36 7.10 -14.54 21.05
CA ARG A 36 5.84 -14.66 20.32
C ARG A 36 5.99 -14.45 18.81
N THR A 37 7.23 -14.49 18.32
CA THR A 37 7.58 -14.31 16.92
C THR A 37 8.29 -15.56 16.42
N THR A 38 7.82 -16.13 15.32
CA THR A 38 8.47 -17.26 14.65
C THR A 38 8.93 -16.80 13.28
N LEU A 39 10.20 -17.03 12.95
CA LEU A 39 10.74 -16.82 11.61
C LEU A 39 11.31 -18.13 11.09
N THR A 40 10.78 -18.59 9.96
CA THR A 40 11.34 -19.70 9.18
C THR A 40 12.04 -19.09 7.96
N PRO A 41 13.39 -19.02 7.96
CA PRO A 41 14.14 -18.48 6.83
C PRO A 41 14.11 -19.45 5.64
N PRO A 42 14.48 -18.97 4.44
CA PRO A 42 14.56 -19.83 3.27
C PRO A 42 15.72 -20.81 3.35
N THR A 43 15.52 -21.98 2.74
CA THR A 43 16.56 -22.98 2.54
C THR A 43 17.45 -22.67 1.33
N ALA A 44 16.95 -21.90 0.37
CA ALA A 44 17.68 -21.41 -0.80
C ALA A 44 17.18 -20.03 -1.20
N SER A 45 18.04 -19.20 -1.80
CA SER A 45 17.63 -17.91 -2.34
C SER A 45 16.73 -18.10 -3.56
N PRO A 46 15.57 -17.41 -3.63
CA PRO A 46 14.72 -17.48 -4.81
C PRO A 46 15.44 -16.86 -6.01
N ALA A 47 15.24 -17.46 -7.18
CA ALA A 47 15.78 -16.93 -8.42
C ALA A 47 14.94 -15.73 -8.88
N ALA A 48 15.61 -14.62 -9.21
CA ALA A 48 14.95 -13.50 -9.89
C ALA A 48 14.39 -13.95 -11.24
N GLN A 49 13.22 -13.44 -11.57
CA GLN A 49 12.49 -13.68 -12.79
C GLN A 49 12.38 -12.35 -13.55
N PRO A 50 12.74 -12.31 -14.84
CA PRO A 50 12.60 -11.10 -15.62
C PRO A 50 11.12 -10.72 -15.73
N TYR A 51 10.86 -9.41 -15.76
CA TYR A 51 9.50 -8.92 -16.05
C TYR A 51 9.09 -9.39 -17.46
N PRO A 52 7.85 -9.88 -17.64
CA PRO A 52 7.42 -10.41 -18.94
C PRO A 52 7.33 -9.30 -19.99
N ALA A 53 8.11 -9.45 -21.06
CA ALA A 53 8.06 -8.56 -22.23
C ALA A 53 6.95 -8.92 -23.22
N GLN A 54 6.32 -10.08 -23.05
CA GLN A 54 5.28 -10.60 -23.93
C GLN A 54 4.15 -11.21 -23.13
N VAL A 55 2.96 -11.13 -23.70
CA VAL A 55 1.75 -11.74 -23.17
C VAL A 55 1.85 -13.27 -23.26
N PRO A 56 1.57 -14.02 -22.17
CA PRO A 56 1.52 -15.47 -22.21
C PRO A 56 0.45 -15.99 -23.19
N ALA A 57 0.74 -17.07 -23.92
CA ALA A 57 -0.21 -17.65 -24.88
C ALA A 57 -1.47 -18.26 -24.21
N ARG A 58 -1.35 -18.65 -22.94
CA ARG A 58 -2.45 -19.16 -22.11
C ARG A 58 -2.15 -18.88 -20.65
N LEU A 59 -3.19 -18.86 -19.83
CA LEU A 59 -3.11 -18.69 -18.39
C LEU A 59 -3.89 -19.82 -17.72
N VAL A 60 -3.17 -20.74 -17.09
CA VAL A 60 -3.68 -21.87 -16.32
C VAL A 60 -3.41 -21.59 -14.85
N HIS A 61 -4.39 -21.89 -14.01
CA HIS A 61 -4.26 -21.76 -12.55
C HIS A 61 -3.08 -22.60 -12.03
N ARG A 62 -2.27 -21.99 -11.16
CA ARG A 62 -1.14 -22.65 -10.48
C ARG A 62 -1.46 -22.89 -9.01
N TRP A 63 -1.84 -21.84 -8.30
CA TRP A 63 -2.16 -21.90 -6.87
C TRP A 63 -2.94 -20.68 -6.41
N THR A 64 -3.62 -20.83 -5.27
CA THR A 64 -4.36 -19.77 -4.57
C THR A 64 -3.97 -19.77 -3.08
N ALA A 65 -3.87 -18.59 -2.46
CA ALA A 65 -3.62 -18.44 -1.03
C ALA A 65 -4.40 -17.26 -0.41
N PRO A 66 -4.78 -17.34 0.88
CA PRO A 66 -5.30 -16.20 1.62
C PRO A 66 -4.27 -15.07 1.74
N SER A 67 -4.75 -13.83 1.60
CA SER A 67 -3.97 -12.61 1.78
C SER A 67 -4.90 -11.45 2.20
N THR A 68 -5.51 -11.57 3.39
CA THR A 68 -6.45 -10.57 3.93
C THR A 68 -5.82 -9.21 4.22
N ALA A 69 -4.49 -9.13 4.34
CA ALA A 69 -3.74 -7.90 4.64
C ALA A 69 -3.14 -7.21 3.41
N THR A 70 -3.43 -7.68 2.20
CA THR A 70 -3.04 -6.99 0.95
C THR A 70 -4.30 -6.47 0.25
N ARG A 71 -4.15 -5.53 -0.69
CA ARG A 71 -5.27 -5.06 -1.54
C ARG A 71 -4.98 -5.15 -3.03
N SER A 72 -3.70 -5.16 -3.38
CA SER A 72 -3.17 -5.50 -4.69
C SER A 72 -2.09 -6.57 -4.53
N PRO A 73 -1.73 -7.32 -5.60
CA PRO A 73 -0.66 -8.29 -5.52
C PRO A 73 0.65 -7.64 -5.06
N GLN A 74 1.24 -8.21 -4.01
CA GLN A 74 2.51 -7.76 -3.47
C GLN A 74 3.63 -8.62 -4.05
N VAL A 75 4.20 -8.21 -5.17
CA VAL A 75 5.22 -8.97 -5.90
C VAL A 75 6.59 -8.28 -5.84
N THR A 76 7.65 -9.08 -5.92
CA THR A 76 9.00 -8.61 -6.25
C THR A 76 9.39 -9.15 -7.62
N ASP A 77 10.68 -9.16 -7.94
CA ASP A 77 11.24 -9.90 -9.07
C ASP A 77 11.31 -11.42 -8.86
N SER A 78 11.06 -11.95 -7.65
CA SER A 78 11.31 -13.37 -7.36
C SER A 78 10.25 -14.06 -6.50
N VAL A 79 9.42 -13.32 -5.77
CA VAL A 79 8.43 -13.88 -4.85
C VAL A 79 7.09 -13.17 -4.91
N VAL A 80 6.05 -13.88 -4.51
CA VAL A 80 4.73 -13.30 -4.19
C VAL A 80 4.58 -13.25 -2.68
N LEU A 81 4.31 -12.06 -2.13
CA LEU A 81 4.07 -11.84 -0.71
C LEU A 81 2.58 -12.00 -0.39
N THR A 82 2.27 -12.74 0.67
CA THR A 82 0.90 -12.87 1.21
C THR A 82 0.89 -12.54 2.69
N GLY A 83 -0.19 -11.90 3.16
CA GLY A 83 -0.39 -11.57 4.58
C GLY A 83 -1.77 -11.98 5.05
N ASP A 84 -1.85 -12.84 6.05
CA ASP A 84 -3.13 -13.31 6.61
C ASP A 84 -3.03 -13.57 8.12
N GLY A 85 -4.04 -13.13 8.87
CA GLY A 85 -4.09 -13.28 10.32
C GLY A 85 -2.91 -12.58 10.98
N GLY A 86 -1.94 -13.32 11.53
CA GLY A 86 -0.69 -12.80 12.10
C GLY A 86 0.57 -13.19 11.31
N VAL A 87 0.39 -13.62 10.07
CA VAL A 87 1.42 -14.30 9.27
C VAL A 87 1.70 -13.50 8.01
N VAL A 88 2.98 -13.33 7.70
CA VAL A 88 3.47 -12.83 6.41
C VAL A 88 4.41 -13.87 5.81
N GLN A 89 4.25 -14.14 4.52
CA GLN A 89 5.02 -15.17 3.81
C GLN A 89 5.47 -14.65 2.45
N ALA A 90 6.65 -15.05 2.02
CA ALA A 90 6.98 -15.08 0.60
C ALA A 90 6.72 -16.48 0.05
N ARG A 91 6.11 -16.52 -1.12
CA ARG A 91 5.76 -17.74 -1.84
C ARG A 91 6.47 -17.77 -3.18
N ASP A 92 6.86 -18.98 -3.58
CA ASP A 92 7.36 -19.24 -4.92
C ASP A 92 6.23 -18.97 -5.94
N PRO A 93 6.46 -18.11 -6.96
CA PRO A 93 5.41 -17.74 -7.90
C PRO A 93 4.86 -18.92 -8.71
N ARG A 94 5.62 -19.99 -8.91
CA ARG A 94 5.20 -21.15 -9.72
C ARG A 94 4.44 -22.19 -8.90
N THR A 95 4.89 -22.46 -7.68
CA THR A 95 4.42 -23.58 -6.86
C THR A 95 3.55 -23.16 -5.67
N GLY A 96 3.60 -21.90 -5.26
CA GLY A 96 2.89 -21.38 -4.08
C GLY A 96 3.49 -21.82 -2.75
N GLN A 97 4.56 -22.62 -2.76
CA GLN A 97 5.27 -23.06 -1.57
C GLN A 97 5.87 -21.85 -0.85
N ALA A 98 5.75 -21.83 0.48
CA ALA A 98 6.33 -20.78 1.29
C ALA A 98 7.86 -20.91 1.29
N ILE A 99 8.53 -19.88 0.76
CA ILE A 99 9.99 -19.76 0.77
C ILE A 99 10.47 -19.36 2.16
N TRP A 100 9.77 -18.40 2.77
CA TRP A 100 9.94 -18.06 4.17
C TRP A 100 8.61 -17.70 4.80
N ARG A 101 8.55 -17.79 6.13
CA ARG A 101 7.36 -17.45 6.93
C ARG A 101 7.77 -16.64 8.15
N TYR A 102 7.10 -15.52 8.34
CA TYR A 102 7.22 -14.68 9.51
C TYR A 102 5.87 -14.58 10.21
N GLU A 103 5.79 -15.02 11.45
CA GLU A 103 4.54 -15.11 12.21
C GLU A 103 4.65 -14.40 13.55
N ARG A 104 3.58 -13.67 13.91
CA ARG A 104 3.40 -13.04 15.20
C ARG A 104 2.01 -13.36 15.74
N LYS A 105 1.88 -13.44 17.06
CA LYS A 105 0.57 -13.63 17.73
C LYS A 105 -0.24 -12.32 17.86
N ILE A 106 -0.24 -11.49 16.82
CA ILE A 106 -1.03 -10.27 16.69
C ILE A 106 -1.44 -10.09 15.22
N PRO A 107 -2.61 -9.49 14.91
CA PRO A 107 -3.06 -9.33 13.55
C PRO A 107 -2.14 -8.45 12.70
N VAL A 108 -1.88 -8.86 11.46
CA VAL A 108 -1.32 -8.01 10.40
C VAL A 108 -2.45 -7.16 9.82
N CYS A 109 -2.22 -5.84 9.76
CA CYS A 109 -3.15 -4.87 9.20
C CYS A 109 -2.92 -4.64 7.72
N ALA A 110 -1.65 -4.59 7.30
CA ALA A 110 -1.27 -4.31 5.92
C ALA A 110 0.09 -4.94 5.60
N VAL A 111 0.23 -5.44 4.38
CA VAL A 111 1.49 -5.89 3.79
C VAL A 111 1.76 -5.13 2.49
N LEU A 112 3.01 -4.66 2.34
CA LEU A 112 3.46 -3.94 1.15
C LEU A 112 4.83 -4.47 0.69
N SER A 113 4.98 -4.71 -0.61
CA SER A 113 6.28 -4.86 -1.29
C SER A 113 6.84 -3.47 -1.57
N ALA A 114 7.98 -3.13 -0.96
CA ALA A 114 8.60 -1.81 -1.10
C ALA A 114 10.05 -1.91 -1.59
N TRP A 115 10.52 -0.84 -2.23
CA TRP A 115 11.89 -0.65 -2.72
C TRP A 115 12.40 -1.77 -3.66
N SER A 116 11.50 -2.47 -4.35
CA SER A 116 11.85 -3.43 -5.39
C SER A 116 12.22 -2.69 -6.69
N PRO A 117 13.22 -3.14 -7.48
CA PRO A 117 14.04 -4.35 -7.29
C PRO A 117 15.34 -4.14 -6.51
N THR A 118 15.66 -2.92 -6.07
CA THR A 118 16.98 -2.59 -5.50
C THR A 118 17.18 -3.15 -4.10
N THR A 119 16.22 -2.96 -3.21
CA THR A 119 16.21 -3.48 -1.84
C THR A 119 14.84 -4.08 -1.50
N PRO A 120 14.45 -5.17 -2.19
CA PRO A 120 13.10 -5.72 -2.11
C PRO A 120 12.77 -6.08 -0.66
N THR A 121 11.78 -5.39 -0.10
CA THR A 121 11.43 -5.45 1.31
C THR A 121 9.95 -5.71 1.46
N ALA A 122 9.61 -6.76 2.21
CA ALA A 122 8.27 -7.00 2.70
C ALA A 122 8.06 -6.17 3.96
N LEU A 123 7.19 -5.16 3.88
CA LEU A 123 6.73 -4.39 5.01
C LEU A 123 5.46 -5.02 5.57
N ALA A 124 5.44 -5.24 6.87
CA ALA A 124 4.28 -5.78 7.58
C ALA A 124 3.91 -4.85 8.74
N ALA A 125 2.76 -4.18 8.64
CA ALA A 125 2.19 -3.38 9.71
C ALA A 125 1.26 -4.24 10.57
N TYR A 126 1.52 -4.29 11.88
CA TYR A 126 0.74 -5.07 12.85
C TYR A 126 -0.05 -4.15 13.78
N ALA A 127 -1.17 -4.68 14.27
CA ALA A 127 -2.00 -4.02 15.27
C ALA A 127 -1.33 -4.06 16.65
N ASN A 128 -1.37 -2.93 17.37
CA ASN A 128 -1.04 -2.83 18.77
C ASN A 128 -2.03 -1.90 19.50
N SER A 129 -1.74 -1.53 20.75
CA SER A 129 -2.61 -0.65 21.55
C SER A 129 -2.77 0.77 20.99
N ARG A 130 -1.90 1.19 20.07
CA ARG A 130 -1.87 2.50 19.39
C ARG A 130 -2.28 2.40 17.91
N GLY A 131 -2.99 1.34 17.53
CA GLY A 131 -3.44 1.11 16.14
C GLY A 131 -2.47 0.25 15.32
N CYS A 132 -2.53 0.39 13.99
CA CYS A 132 -1.75 -0.40 13.03
C CYS A 132 -0.36 0.21 12.74
N GLY A 133 0.34 0.62 13.78
CA GLY A 133 1.61 1.36 13.66
C GLY A 133 2.86 0.52 13.90
N GLU A 134 2.75 -0.78 14.18
CA GLU A 134 3.91 -1.64 14.46
C GLU A 134 4.45 -2.31 13.19
N VAL A 135 5.45 -1.68 12.58
CA VAL A 135 6.00 -2.08 11.28
C VAL A 135 7.24 -2.95 11.47
N THR A 136 7.29 -4.09 10.77
CA THR A 136 8.51 -4.89 10.59
C THR A 136 8.90 -4.87 9.11
N ALA A 137 10.13 -4.49 8.82
CA ALA A 137 10.75 -4.65 7.51
C ALA A 137 11.48 -6.00 7.45
N ILE A 138 11.17 -6.78 6.42
CA ILE A 138 11.71 -8.12 6.19
C ILE A 138 12.32 -8.12 4.78
N ASP A 139 13.55 -8.61 4.63
CA ASP A 139 14.13 -8.86 3.31
C ASP A 139 13.22 -9.82 2.55
N ALA A 140 12.65 -9.38 1.43
CA ALA A 140 11.60 -10.13 0.74
C ALA A 140 12.12 -11.45 0.13
N HIS A 141 13.42 -11.56 -0.14
CA HIS A 141 14.02 -12.78 -0.68
C HIS A 141 14.55 -13.71 0.42
N ARG A 142 15.08 -13.14 1.51
CA ARG A 142 15.78 -13.88 2.57
C ARG A 142 14.95 -14.13 3.82
N GLY A 143 13.80 -13.49 3.98
CA GLY A 143 13.00 -13.58 5.20
C GLY A 143 13.69 -13.01 6.44
N THR A 144 14.85 -12.37 6.33
CA THR A 144 15.58 -11.83 7.48
C THR A 144 15.06 -10.45 7.85
N ARG A 145 14.82 -10.19 9.14
CA ARG A 145 14.37 -8.88 9.63
C ARG A 145 15.46 -7.82 9.39
N ARG A 146 15.08 -6.69 8.79
CA ARG A 146 15.98 -5.55 8.51
C ARG A 146 15.82 -4.43 9.52
N GLY A 147 14.60 -4.19 9.97
CA GLY A 147 14.29 -3.10 10.88
C GLY A 147 12.88 -3.20 11.42
N THR A 148 12.62 -2.44 12.48
CA THR A 148 11.28 -2.34 13.08
C THR A 148 11.02 -0.91 13.52
N ARG A 149 9.76 -0.51 13.47
CA ARG A 149 9.28 0.77 13.98
C ARG A 149 7.94 0.58 14.69
N SER A 150 7.64 1.43 15.66
CA SER A 150 6.31 1.49 16.28
C SER A 150 5.83 2.94 16.41
N SER A 151 4.86 3.31 15.58
CA SER A 151 4.21 4.63 15.59
C SER A 151 2.84 4.58 16.27
N ASP A 152 2.30 5.76 16.59
CA ASP A 152 0.84 5.93 16.67
C ASP A 152 0.24 5.87 15.26
N ALA A 153 -0.88 5.18 15.11
CA ALA A 153 -1.57 5.01 13.84
C ALA A 153 -3.08 4.85 14.04
N ASP A 154 -3.84 4.93 12.96
CA ASP A 154 -5.23 4.49 12.99
C ASP A 154 -5.34 2.97 13.13
N LYS A 155 -6.52 2.49 13.53
CA LYS A 155 -6.84 1.05 13.62
C LYS A 155 -6.90 0.36 12.26
N THR A 156 -6.95 1.13 11.19
CA THR A 156 -6.87 0.67 9.80
C THR A 156 -5.94 1.60 9.05
N VAL A 157 -5.03 1.03 8.26
CA VAL A 157 -4.08 1.77 7.46
C VAL A 157 -3.98 1.16 6.07
N THR A 158 -3.71 2.02 5.11
CA THR A 158 -3.23 1.68 3.78
C THR A 158 -1.72 1.90 3.75
N LEU A 159 -0.99 1.00 3.11
CA LEU A 159 0.40 1.23 2.75
C LEU A 159 0.52 1.38 1.22
N THR A 160 1.15 2.44 0.75
CA THR A 160 1.53 2.63 -0.65
C THR A 160 3.00 3.07 -0.74
N SER A 161 3.62 2.90 -1.91
CA SER A 161 4.99 3.36 -2.15
C SER A 161 5.18 3.74 -3.62
N ASP A 162 6.05 4.71 -3.84
CA ASP A 162 6.57 5.13 -5.15
C ASP A 162 7.97 4.54 -5.46
N GLY A 163 8.48 3.67 -4.58
CA GLY A 163 9.84 3.14 -4.65
C GLY A 163 10.90 3.99 -3.94
N GLY A 164 10.58 5.21 -3.49
CA GLY A 164 11.42 6.04 -2.63
C GLY A 164 10.93 6.04 -1.19
N TYR A 165 9.68 6.46 -0.99
CA TYR A 165 9.01 6.53 0.29
C TYR A 165 7.83 5.57 0.36
N VAL A 166 7.47 5.22 1.59
CA VAL A 166 6.23 4.53 1.91
C VAL A 166 5.31 5.54 2.57
N LEU A 167 4.06 5.60 2.11
CA LEU A 167 2.97 6.32 2.75
C LEU A 167 2.12 5.32 3.53
N SER A 168 1.99 5.53 4.83
CA SER A 168 1.01 4.87 5.68
C SER A 168 -0.10 5.85 5.99
N ILE A 169 -1.31 5.60 5.48
CA ILE A 169 -2.46 6.49 5.63
C ILE A 169 -3.66 5.76 6.23
N GLY A 170 -4.20 6.32 7.31
CA GLY A 170 -5.47 5.94 7.91
C GLY A 170 -6.47 7.10 7.90
N PRO A 171 -7.69 6.93 8.43
CA PRO A 171 -8.77 7.92 8.34
C PRO A 171 -8.52 9.27 9.04
N THR A 172 -7.55 9.36 9.94
CA THR A 172 -7.21 10.58 10.70
C THR A 172 -5.74 10.88 10.76
N ARG A 173 -4.86 9.95 10.39
CA ARG A 173 -3.41 10.11 10.50
C ARG A 173 -2.70 9.47 9.32
N LEU A 174 -1.65 10.13 8.86
CA LEU A 174 -0.68 9.54 7.96
C LEU A 174 0.76 9.76 8.46
N GLU A 175 1.65 8.89 8.00
CA GLU A 175 3.09 9.05 8.13
C GLU A 175 3.79 8.60 6.85
N THR A 176 4.95 9.17 6.57
CA THR A 176 5.85 8.71 5.51
C THR A 176 7.15 8.14 6.09
N TRP A 177 7.72 7.13 5.43
CA TRP A 177 9.00 6.54 5.85
C TRP A 177 9.91 6.23 4.65
N GLY A 178 11.21 6.37 4.85
CA GLY A 178 12.23 5.88 3.90
C GLY A 178 12.61 4.41 4.14
N SER A 179 13.56 3.91 3.37
CA SER A 179 14.06 2.51 3.44
C SER A 179 14.72 2.12 4.78
N ASN A 180 15.14 3.10 5.57
CA ASN A 180 15.64 2.93 6.93
C ASN A 180 14.53 2.97 8.01
N LEU A 181 13.26 3.06 7.61
CA LEU A 181 12.07 3.23 8.46
C LEU A 181 12.05 4.52 9.30
N VAL A 182 12.95 5.47 9.05
CA VAL A 182 12.93 6.79 9.69
C VAL A 182 11.75 7.59 9.16
N ARG A 183 11.11 8.36 10.04
CA ARG A 183 9.94 9.17 9.69
C ARG A 183 10.37 10.32 8.79
N GLY A 184 9.69 10.45 7.65
CA GLY A 184 9.67 11.71 6.90
C GLY A 184 8.76 12.69 7.62
N ILE A 185 7.46 12.46 7.58
CA ILE A 185 6.45 13.32 8.22
C ILE A 185 5.44 12.55 9.08
N GLU A 186 4.74 13.27 9.96
CA GLU A 186 3.47 12.86 10.58
C GLU A 186 2.41 13.94 10.35
N TYR A 187 1.21 13.57 9.90
CA TYR A 187 0.15 14.51 9.54
C TYR A 187 -1.22 13.97 9.97
N GLY A 188 -2.14 14.85 10.33
CA GLY A 188 -3.46 14.58 10.86
C GLY A 188 -3.52 14.62 12.40
N ARG A 189 -4.03 13.55 13.02
CA ARG A 189 -4.09 13.38 14.47
C ARG A 189 -2.69 13.23 15.06
N ILE A 190 -2.28 14.15 15.92
CA ILE A 190 -0.98 14.13 16.64
C ILE A 190 -1.22 14.36 18.13
N ASP A 191 -1.14 13.30 18.94
CA ASP A 191 -1.45 13.35 20.37
C ASP A 191 -0.36 14.04 21.21
N ALA A 192 0.90 13.89 20.84
CA ALA A 192 2.06 14.42 21.56
C ALA A 192 2.85 15.41 20.70
N ARG A 193 2.32 16.64 20.56
CA ARG A 193 2.93 17.68 19.72
C ARG A 193 4.27 18.15 20.30
N VAL A 194 5.31 18.05 19.48
CA VAL A 194 6.62 18.67 19.72
C VAL A 194 6.56 20.06 19.09
N LYS A 195 6.72 21.13 19.88
CA LYS A 195 6.59 22.55 19.48
C LYS A 195 5.20 22.90 18.90
N PRO A 196 4.16 23.01 19.76
CA PRO A 196 2.76 23.28 19.34
C PRO A 196 2.56 24.59 18.57
N ASP A 197 3.54 25.50 18.61
CA ASP A 197 3.47 26.83 18.01
C ASP A 197 3.92 26.83 16.52
N LEU A 198 4.41 25.70 15.99
CA LEU A 198 5.04 25.63 14.66
C LEU A 198 4.09 25.54 13.45
N GLY A 199 2.77 25.64 13.65
CA GLY A 199 1.85 26.06 12.58
C GLY A 199 0.63 25.16 12.37
N ARG A 200 -0.41 25.77 11.76
CA ARG A 200 -1.74 25.21 11.44
C ARG A 200 -1.77 24.19 10.28
N HIS A 201 -0.62 23.68 9.85
CA HIS A 201 -0.49 22.88 8.62
C HIS A 201 -0.25 21.39 8.91
N ASP A 202 -0.60 20.93 10.10
CA ASP A 202 -0.44 19.54 10.52
C ASP A 202 -1.66 18.66 10.19
N GLY A 203 -2.71 19.18 9.54
CA GLY A 203 -3.91 18.40 9.19
C GLY A 203 -4.83 18.10 10.37
N HIS A 204 -4.66 18.77 11.51
CA HIS A 204 -5.51 18.56 12.66
C HIS A 204 -6.99 18.89 12.35
N GLY A 205 -7.89 17.98 12.71
CA GLY A 205 -9.33 18.12 12.41
C GLY A 205 -9.72 17.67 11.01
N CYS A 206 -8.79 17.10 10.24
CA CYS A 206 -9.07 16.56 8.92
C CYS A 206 -9.35 15.04 8.95
N ARG A 207 -10.27 14.61 8.09
CA ARG A 207 -10.52 13.20 7.77
C ARG A 207 -9.90 12.87 6.43
N LEU A 208 -8.90 12.01 6.45
CA LEU A 208 -8.15 11.59 5.26
C LEU A 208 -8.94 10.51 4.53
N LYS A 209 -9.11 10.66 3.21
CA LYS A 209 -9.96 9.79 2.38
C LYS A 209 -9.13 8.92 1.43
N SER A 210 -8.15 9.51 0.78
CA SER A 210 -7.18 8.81 -0.05
C SER A 210 -5.87 9.59 -0.07
N GLY A 211 -4.78 8.92 -0.44
CA GLY A 211 -3.52 9.60 -0.62
C GLY A 211 -2.50 8.75 -1.36
N MET A 212 -1.56 9.41 -2.00
CA MET A 212 -0.47 8.81 -2.76
C MET A 212 0.80 9.62 -2.56
N THR A 213 1.95 8.97 -2.69
CA THR A 213 3.27 9.60 -2.66
C THR A 213 3.91 9.47 -4.04
N ALA A 214 4.66 10.49 -4.45
CA ALA A 214 5.57 10.42 -5.58
C ALA A 214 6.73 11.41 -5.35
N GLY A 215 7.96 10.92 -5.42
CA GLY A 215 9.15 11.72 -5.22
C GLY A 215 9.21 12.27 -3.80
N ASP A 216 9.24 13.59 -3.65
CA ASP A 216 9.27 14.29 -2.37
C ASP A 216 7.90 14.89 -2.00
N ARG A 217 6.82 14.43 -2.62
CA ARG A 217 5.44 14.94 -2.43
C ARG A 217 4.47 13.86 -2.00
N VAL A 218 3.45 14.29 -1.25
CA VAL A 218 2.27 13.48 -0.89
C VAL A 218 1.02 14.28 -1.28
N ALA A 219 0.15 13.67 -2.08
CA ALA A 219 -1.16 14.20 -2.43
C ALA A 219 -2.24 13.50 -1.58
N ILE A 220 -3.17 14.28 -1.03
CA ILE A 220 -4.17 13.80 -0.07
C ILE A 220 -5.54 14.36 -0.48
N ILE A 221 -6.54 13.48 -0.60
CA ILE A 221 -7.93 13.91 -0.54
C ILE A 221 -8.40 13.82 0.91
N GLU A 222 -8.86 14.94 1.44
CA GLU A 222 -9.32 15.05 2.82
C GLU A 222 -10.53 15.98 2.96
N HIS A 223 -11.16 15.94 4.13
CA HIS A 223 -12.19 16.90 4.53
C HIS A 223 -11.87 17.40 5.94
N CYS A 224 -11.67 18.71 6.07
CA CYS A 224 -11.33 19.34 7.35
C CYS A 224 -12.54 20.08 7.96
N ASP A 225 -12.50 20.27 9.28
CA ASP A 225 -13.52 21.02 10.00
C ASP A 225 -13.72 22.42 9.38
N GLY A 226 -14.98 22.73 9.01
CA GLY A 226 -15.34 24.00 8.39
C GLY A 226 -15.24 24.04 6.86
N ASP A 227 -14.71 23.00 6.21
CA ASP A 227 -14.67 22.94 4.75
C ASP A 227 -16.06 22.67 4.15
N PRO A 228 -16.43 23.38 3.07
CA PRO A 228 -17.69 23.14 2.38
C PRO A 228 -17.69 21.83 1.57
N GLY A 229 -16.52 21.24 1.31
CA GLY A 229 -16.36 20.00 0.53
C GLY A 229 -15.00 19.36 0.76
N TYR A 230 -14.72 18.27 0.05
CA TYR A 230 -13.39 17.66 -0.04
C TYR A 230 -12.36 18.59 -0.68
N ARG A 231 -11.14 18.55 -0.15
CA ARG A 231 -9.96 19.25 -0.66
C ARG A 231 -8.90 18.29 -1.17
N LEU A 232 -8.12 18.77 -2.12
CA LEU A 232 -6.82 18.21 -2.47
C LEU A 232 -5.75 19.03 -1.76
N THR A 233 -4.94 18.35 -0.94
CA THR A 233 -3.81 18.92 -0.22
C THR A 233 -2.53 18.24 -0.68
N VAL A 234 -1.51 19.03 -0.99
CA VAL A 234 -0.19 18.57 -1.43
C VAL A 234 0.87 19.07 -0.47
N ILE A 235 1.57 18.12 0.15
CA ILE A 235 2.59 18.37 1.17
C ILE A 235 3.89 17.63 0.86
N GLY A 236 4.97 17.97 1.57
CA GLY A 236 6.25 17.27 1.44
C GLY A 236 6.22 15.88 2.06
N ALA A 237 6.90 14.91 1.44
CA ALA A 237 7.10 13.58 2.00
C ALA A 237 8.11 13.56 3.16
N VAL A 238 8.87 14.64 3.35
CA VAL A 238 9.85 14.84 4.44
C VAL A 238 9.75 16.26 4.99
N LEU A 239 10.29 16.48 6.19
CA LEU A 239 10.40 17.81 6.78
C LEU A 239 11.45 18.65 6.05
N ASP A 240 11.26 19.97 6.06
CA ASP A 240 12.28 20.93 5.66
C ASP A 240 13.37 21.13 6.75
N LYS A 241 14.33 22.01 6.47
CA LYS A 241 15.41 22.37 7.38
C LYS A 241 14.95 22.99 8.72
N ASP A 242 13.73 23.50 8.76
CA ASP A 242 13.13 24.15 9.94
C ASP A 242 12.21 23.18 10.70
N GLU A 243 12.29 21.88 10.38
CA GLU A 243 11.48 20.78 10.94
C GLU A 243 9.98 20.94 10.68
N LYS A 244 9.60 21.57 9.57
CA LYS A 244 8.20 21.76 9.16
C LYS A 244 7.86 20.89 7.97
N ILE A 245 6.58 20.54 7.84
CA ILE A 245 6.06 19.89 6.64
C ILE A 245 5.90 20.97 5.56
N PRO A 246 6.62 20.89 4.42
CA PRO A 246 6.38 21.79 3.31
C PRO A 246 4.94 21.66 2.81
N SER A 247 4.29 22.79 2.55
CA SER A 247 2.94 22.85 1.97
C SER A 247 3.06 23.47 0.58
N TYR A 248 2.60 22.76 -0.45
CA TYR A 248 2.70 23.18 -1.84
C TYR A 248 1.37 23.77 -2.35
N GLY A 249 0.27 23.10 -2.05
CA GLY A 249 -1.07 23.60 -2.35
C GLY A 249 -2.14 22.87 -1.56
N SER A 250 -3.28 23.55 -1.40
CA SER A 250 -4.40 23.03 -0.64
C SER A 250 -5.68 23.73 -1.08
N THR A 251 -6.52 23.04 -1.84
CA THR A 251 -7.70 23.63 -2.48
C THR A 251 -8.91 22.74 -2.28
N VAL A 252 -10.05 23.33 -1.90
CA VAL A 252 -11.34 22.63 -1.90
C VAL A 252 -11.77 22.39 -3.34
N ILE A 253 -11.92 21.12 -3.73
CA ILE A 253 -12.16 20.70 -5.12
C ILE A 253 -13.59 20.20 -5.37
N THR A 254 -14.45 20.23 -4.37
CA THR A 254 -15.85 19.80 -4.44
C THR A 254 -16.75 20.83 -3.77
N SER A 255 -18.03 20.92 -4.17
CA SER A 255 -18.97 21.87 -3.57
C SER A 255 -19.71 21.32 -2.34
N GLY A 256 -19.43 20.08 -1.93
CA GLY A 256 -20.16 19.38 -0.87
C GLY A 256 -19.48 18.08 -0.45
N THR A 257 -20.06 17.43 0.57
CA THR A 257 -19.68 16.10 1.06
C THR A 257 -20.85 15.11 1.03
N ALA A 258 -21.92 15.45 0.30
CA ALA A 258 -23.12 14.61 0.18
C ALA A 258 -22.88 13.34 -0.65
N PHE A 259 -21.84 13.31 -1.48
CA PHE A 259 -21.45 12.18 -2.31
C PHE A 259 -20.09 11.63 -1.90
N ALA A 260 -19.67 10.53 -2.53
CA ALA A 260 -18.40 9.90 -2.26
C ALA A 260 -17.21 10.88 -2.46
N PRO A 261 -16.13 10.73 -1.66
CA PRO A 261 -14.94 11.54 -1.83
C PRO A 261 -14.25 11.23 -3.16
N PRO A 262 -13.63 12.24 -3.80
CA PRO A 262 -12.65 11.98 -4.86
C PRO A 262 -11.51 11.07 -4.37
N VAL A 263 -10.88 10.36 -5.30
CA VAL A 263 -9.80 9.40 -4.99
C VAL A 263 -8.56 9.72 -5.81
N VAL A 264 -7.39 9.82 -5.16
CA VAL A 264 -6.10 9.88 -5.88
C VAL A 264 -5.86 8.52 -6.53
N VAL A 265 -5.85 8.48 -7.86
CA VAL A 265 -5.67 7.24 -8.65
C VAL A 265 -4.27 7.11 -9.24
N GLY A 266 -3.47 8.16 -9.23
CA GLY A 266 -2.11 8.14 -9.76
C GLY A 266 -1.37 9.42 -9.41
N MET A 267 -0.05 9.33 -9.31
CA MET A 267 0.81 10.46 -9.02
C MET A 267 2.20 10.22 -9.60
N SER A 268 2.80 11.28 -10.14
CA SER A 268 4.19 11.35 -10.60
C SER A 268 4.86 12.56 -9.94
N ASP A 269 6.13 12.79 -10.24
CA ASP A 269 6.86 13.98 -9.78
C ASP A 269 6.28 15.30 -10.36
N SER A 270 5.45 15.22 -11.42
CA SER A 270 4.92 16.39 -12.13
C SER A 270 3.40 16.49 -12.16
N ALA A 271 2.65 15.42 -11.87
CA ALA A 271 1.20 15.42 -11.99
C ALA A 271 0.49 14.50 -10.99
N ILE A 272 -0.75 14.86 -10.65
CA ILE A 272 -1.65 14.10 -9.79
C ILE A 272 -2.93 13.81 -10.56
N GLY A 273 -3.35 12.53 -10.59
CA GLY A 273 -4.62 12.09 -11.16
C GLY A 273 -5.64 11.81 -10.07
N VAL A 274 -6.81 12.46 -10.14
CA VAL A 274 -7.91 12.29 -9.18
C VAL A 274 -9.18 11.88 -9.90
N TYR A 275 -9.76 10.74 -9.52
CA TYR A 275 -11.10 10.37 -9.93
C TYR A 275 -12.13 11.13 -9.10
N ASP A 276 -12.99 11.93 -9.76
CA ASP A 276 -13.92 12.84 -9.07
C ASP A 276 -15.36 12.30 -8.93
N GLY A 277 -15.69 11.24 -9.65
CA GLY A 277 -17.02 10.63 -9.71
C GLY A 277 -18.13 11.50 -10.31
N GLY A 278 -17.87 12.74 -10.69
CA GLY A 278 -18.85 13.66 -11.33
C GLY A 278 -20.03 14.12 -10.46
N ALA A 279 -20.21 13.59 -9.24
CA ALA A 279 -21.40 13.83 -8.41
C ALA A 279 -21.32 15.12 -7.55
N ASN A 280 -20.12 15.63 -7.29
CA ASN A 280 -19.86 16.67 -6.29
C ASN A 280 -19.95 18.13 -6.81
N THR A 281 -20.57 18.36 -7.99
CA THR A 281 -20.86 19.70 -8.56
C THR A 281 -22.33 20.07 -8.35
N PRO A 282 -22.72 21.36 -8.36
CA PRO A 282 -24.12 21.78 -8.11
C PRO A 282 -25.15 21.13 -9.06
N GLU A 283 -24.69 20.64 -10.23
CA GLU A 283 -25.40 19.69 -11.08
C GLU A 283 -24.51 18.46 -11.33
N PRO A 284 -25.04 17.22 -11.34
CA PRO A 284 -24.27 16.03 -11.68
C PRO A 284 -23.62 16.14 -13.06
N THR A 285 -22.33 15.87 -13.15
CA THR A 285 -21.57 15.77 -14.40
C THR A 285 -21.16 14.32 -14.64
N ALA A 286 -20.64 14.03 -15.84
CA ALA A 286 -20.00 12.72 -16.08
C ALA A 286 -18.76 12.58 -15.19
N ALA A 287 -18.51 11.36 -14.68
CA ALA A 287 -17.29 11.07 -13.94
C ALA A 287 -16.05 11.44 -14.76
N ALA A 288 -15.04 12.00 -14.10
CA ALA A 288 -13.82 12.43 -14.75
C ALA A 288 -12.57 12.05 -13.95
N ILE A 289 -11.46 11.94 -14.68
CA ILE A 289 -10.13 12.06 -14.13
C ILE A 289 -9.72 13.52 -14.24
N ARG A 290 -9.57 14.18 -13.10
CA ARG A 290 -9.00 15.53 -12.99
C ARG A 290 -7.49 15.40 -12.83
N THR A 291 -6.76 16.15 -13.61
CA THR A 291 -5.30 16.24 -13.51
C THR A 291 -4.93 17.52 -12.80
N PHE A 292 -3.93 17.43 -11.93
CA PHE A 292 -3.33 18.55 -11.24
C PHE A 292 -1.82 18.49 -11.46
N ASP A 293 -1.13 19.62 -11.35
CA ASP A 293 0.33 19.64 -11.28
C ASP A 293 0.83 19.18 -9.90
N SER A 294 2.16 19.15 -9.72
CA SER A 294 2.83 18.76 -8.47
C SER A 294 2.55 19.68 -7.28
N ASP A 295 1.97 20.86 -7.51
CA ASP A 295 1.60 21.82 -6.46
C ASP A 295 0.09 21.81 -6.19
N GLY A 296 -0.68 20.98 -6.90
CA GLY A 296 -2.11 20.80 -6.68
C GLY A 296 -3.00 21.81 -7.42
N ALA A 297 -2.48 22.50 -8.44
CA ALA A 297 -3.30 23.32 -9.33
C ALA A 297 -3.92 22.45 -10.45
N GLU A 298 -5.22 22.61 -10.71
CA GLU A 298 -5.94 21.83 -11.73
C GLU A 298 -5.43 22.21 -13.14
N THR A 299 -4.96 21.21 -13.88
CA THR A 299 -4.43 21.36 -15.25
C THR A 299 -5.40 20.84 -16.31
N GLY A 300 -6.33 19.96 -15.92
CA GLY A 300 -7.23 19.32 -16.86
C GLY A 300 -8.34 18.53 -16.19
N ARG A 301 -9.39 18.26 -16.98
CA ARG A 301 -10.51 17.40 -16.59
C ARG A 301 -10.92 16.56 -17.78
N HIS A 302 -10.90 15.25 -17.59
CA HIS A 302 -11.06 14.28 -18.66
C HIS A 302 -12.22 13.33 -18.33
N PRO A 303 -13.38 13.48 -18.99
CA PRO A 303 -14.50 12.57 -18.79
C PRO A 303 -14.09 11.12 -19.07
N VAL A 304 -14.50 10.22 -18.18
CA VAL A 304 -14.30 8.78 -18.31
C VAL A 304 -15.61 8.04 -17.97
N PRO A 305 -15.89 6.87 -18.58
CA PRO A 305 -16.99 6.05 -18.13
C PRO A 305 -16.77 5.64 -16.68
N GLY A 306 -17.78 5.77 -15.82
CA GLY A 306 -17.66 5.47 -14.39
C GLY A 306 -18.87 5.94 -13.59
N GLY A 307 -18.97 5.48 -12.33
CA GLY A 307 -20.02 5.87 -11.39
C GLY A 307 -19.64 7.04 -10.48
N ALA A 308 -20.53 7.39 -9.55
CA ALA A 308 -20.29 8.45 -8.56
C ALA A 308 -19.13 8.15 -7.59
N GLU A 309 -18.67 6.89 -7.54
CA GLU A 309 -17.57 6.41 -6.73
C GLU A 309 -16.81 5.30 -7.46
N LEU A 310 -15.55 5.09 -7.10
CA LEU A 310 -14.85 3.89 -7.52
C LEU A 310 -15.44 2.66 -6.81
N PRO A 311 -15.51 1.49 -7.47
CA PRO A 311 -15.91 0.25 -6.82
C PRO A 311 -15.04 -0.04 -5.60
N ALA A 312 -15.67 -0.55 -4.54
CA ALA A 312 -14.94 -0.98 -3.35
C ALA A 312 -13.86 -2.01 -3.70
N GLY A 313 -12.64 -1.80 -3.19
CA GLY A 313 -11.48 -2.65 -3.48
C GLY A 313 -10.80 -2.38 -4.83
N SER A 314 -11.27 -1.40 -5.62
CA SER A 314 -10.55 -0.96 -6.82
C SER A 314 -9.24 -0.30 -6.39
N GLU A 315 -8.14 -0.72 -7.01
CA GLU A 315 -6.80 -0.19 -6.78
C GLU A 315 -6.20 0.21 -8.13
N SER A 316 -5.26 1.15 -8.11
CA SER A 316 -4.52 1.51 -9.31
C SER A 316 -3.34 0.55 -9.53
N VAL A 317 -3.07 0.21 -10.78
CA VAL A 317 -1.88 -0.55 -11.18
C VAL A 317 -0.99 0.34 -12.03
N ALA A 318 0.27 0.49 -11.61
CA ALA A 318 1.27 1.28 -12.30
C ALA A 318 2.42 0.38 -12.81
N GLY A 319 2.90 0.64 -14.03
CA GLY A 319 4.01 -0.10 -14.64
C GLY A 319 4.20 0.27 -16.10
N GLU A 320 5.43 0.13 -16.61
CA GLU A 320 5.77 0.41 -18.02
C GLU A 320 5.29 1.78 -18.53
N GLY A 321 5.38 2.82 -17.67
CA GLY A 321 4.97 4.19 -18.03
C GLY A 321 3.46 4.44 -18.09
N LEU A 322 2.64 3.49 -17.61
CA LEU A 322 1.19 3.62 -17.55
C LEU A 322 0.67 3.46 -16.12
N VAL A 323 -0.46 4.11 -15.84
CA VAL A 323 -1.29 3.88 -14.64
C VAL A 323 -2.67 3.48 -15.11
N SER A 324 -3.25 2.43 -14.53
CA SER A 324 -4.61 2.02 -14.86
C SER A 324 -5.47 1.91 -13.61
N VAL A 325 -6.76 2.24 -13.75
CA VAL A 325 -7.74 2.19 -12.67
C VAL A 325 -9.09 1.71 -13.20
N TRP A 326 -9.79 0.88 -12.44
CA TRP A 326 -11.13 0.43 -12.79
C TRP A 326 -12.20 1.31 -12.13
N THR A 327 -13.06 1.89 -12.96
CA THR A 327 -14.12 2.83 -12.55
C THR A 327 -15.47 2.16 -12.31
N GLY A 328 -15.52 0.83 -12.40
CA GLY A 328 -16.75 0.03 -12.31
C GLY A 328 -17.42 -0.25 -13.65
N ALA A 329 -17.28 0.67 -14.62
CA ALA A 329 -17.82 0.50 -15.97
C ALA A 329 -16.72 0.21 -17.00
N ALA A 330 -15.53 0.77 -16.79
CA ALA A 330 -14.40 0.67 -17.69
C ALA A 330 -13.08 0.71 -16.90
N THR A 331 -12.02 0.30 -17.57
CA THR A 331 -10.65 0.55 -17.12
C THR A 331 -10.15 1.80 -17.83
N ALA A 332 -9.83 2.85 -17.07
CA ALA A 332 -9.16 4.02 -17.56
C ALA A 332 -7.65 3.80 -17.49
N VAL A 333 -6.94 4.07 -18.59
CA VAL A 333 -5.49 3.98 -18.67
C VAL A 333 -4.92 5.37 -18.90
N LEU A 334 -4.02 5.77 -18.02
CA LEU A 334 -3.40 7.09 -17.93
C LEU A 334 -1.92 6.97 -18.29
N ASP A 335 -1.38 8.05 -18.85
CA ASP A 335 0.06 8.24 -18.93
C ASP A 335 0.63 8.44 -17.51
N ALA A 336 1.67 7.68 -17.14
CA ALA A 336 2.19 7.70 -15.77
C ALA A 336 3.00 8.95 -15.42
N ILE A 337 3.25 9.86 -16.36
CA ILE A 337 3.96 11.13 -16.09
C ILE A 337 2.94 12.26 -15.95
N SER A 338 2.03 12.40 -16.92
CA SER A 338 1.07 13.50 -17.00
C SER A 338 -0.26 13.21 -16.30
N MET A 339 -0.55 11.96 -15.95
CA MET A 339 -1.84 11.47 -15.43
C MET A 339 -3.03 11.70 -16.39
N VAL A 340 -2.78 12.13 -17.63
CA VAL A 340 -3.80 12.33 -18.64
C VAL A 340 -4.30 10.98 -19.15
N PRO A 341 -5.62 10.74 -19.22
CA PRO A 341 -6.16 9.53 -19.82
C PRO A 341 -5.76 9.37 -21.29
N ARG A 342 -5.27 8.19 -21.63
CA ARG A 342 -4.86 7.79 -23.00
C ARG A 342 -6.00 7.12 -23.73
N PHE A 343 -6.66 6.17 -23.06
CA PHE A 343 -7.81 5.45 -23.56
C PHE A 343 -8.60 4.83 -22.41
N THR A 344 -9.81 4.34 -22.72
CA THR A 344 -10.66 3.59 -21.79
C THR A 344 -11.11 2.30 -22.46
N VAL A 345 -11.24 1.23 -21.67
CA VAL A 345 -11.72 -0.07 -22.14
C VAL A 345 -12.94 -0.46 -21.33
N ALA A 346 -14.11 -0.52 -21.97
CA ALA A 346 -15.39 -0.82 -21.31
C ALA A 346 -15.60 -2.32 -21.06
N GLY A 347 -16.51 -2.65 -20.15
CA GLY A 347 -16.90 -4.03 -19.87
C GLY A 347 -15.85 -4.86 -19.13
N THR A 348 -14.93 -4.19 -18.44
CA THR A 348 -13.83 -4.79 -17.69
C THR A 348 -14.19 -5.00 -16.23
N SER A 349 -13.35 -5.70 -15.49
CA SER A 349 -13.57 -6.07 -14.08
C SER A 349 -12.39 -5.74 -13.17
N GLY A 350 -11.47 -4.86 -13.60
CA GLY A 350 -10.28 -4.48 -12.85
C GLY A 350 -9.29 -3.62 -13.65
N PRO A 351 -8.27 -3.05 -12.99
CA PRO A 351 -7.19 -2.33 -13.65
C PRO A 351 -6.36 -3.25 -14.55
N GLY A 352 -5.64 -2.67 -15.51
CA GLY A 352 -4.77 -3.39 -16.45
C GLY A 352 -3.30 -3.44 -16.01
N VAL A 353 -2.61 -4.51 -16.40
CA VAL A 353 -1.15 -4.64 -16.23
C VAL A 353 -0.47 -4.60 -17.60
N ALA A 354 0.55 -3.75 -17.75
CA ALA A 354 1.31 -3.61 -18.97
C ALA A 354 2.42 -4.68 -19.07
N LEU A 355 2.57 -5.28 -20.25
CA LEU A 355 3.53 -6.32 -20.59
C LEU A 355 4.18 -5.96 -21.94
N GLY A 356 5.24 -5.16 -21.90
CA GLY A 356 5.85 -4.60 -23.12
C GLY A 356 4.86 -3.74 -23.90
N GLU A 357 4.66 -4.05 -25.19
CA GLU A 357 3.75 -3.31 -26.08
C GLU A 357 2.27 -3.65 -25.88
N SER A 358 1.96 -4.62 -25.02
CA SER A 358 0.59 -5.06 -24.75
C SER A 358 0.18 -4.78 -23.31
N MET A 359 -1.13 -4.73 -23.06
CA MET A 359 -1.69 -4.64 -21.71
C MET A 359 -2.78 -5.71 -21.56
N LEU A 360 -2.77 -6.38 -20.41
CA LEU A 360 -3.80 -7.31 -20.00
C LEU A 360 -4.80 -6.59 -19.09
N ILE A 361 -6.06 -6.52 -19.50
CA ILE A 361 -7.13 -5.91 -18.72
C ILE A 361 -8.16 -6.99 -18.34
N PRO A 362 -8.40 -7.24 -17.05
CA PRO A 362 -9.35 -8.24 -16.60
C PRO A 362 -10.75 -7.97 -17.12
N ASP A 363 -11.40 -9.01 -17.59
CA ASP A 363 -12.84 -9.05 -17.88
C ASP A 363 -13.45 -10.31 -17.22
N PRO A 364 -14.79 -10.49 -17.28
CA PRO A 364 -15.43 -11.66 -16.68
C PRO A 364 -14.96 -13.02 -17.23
N GLU A 365 -14.44 -13.08 -18.46
CA GLU A 365 -14.03 -14.33 -19.13
C GLU A 365 -12.53 -14.64 -18.96
N GLY A 366 -11.72 -13.65 -18.61
CA GLY A 366 -10.28 -13.74 -18.46
C GLY A 366 -9.61 -12.37 -18.58
N TYR A 367 -8.82 -12.18 -19.63
CA TYR A 367 -8.16 -10.92 -19.94
C TYR A 367 -8.39 -10.50 -21.39
N LEU A 368 -8.80 -9.25 -21.58
CA LEU A 368 -8.64 -8.56 -22.85
C LEU A 368 -7.15 -8.25 -23.05
N VAL A 369 -6.65 -8.54 -24.25
CA VAL A 369 -5.31 -8.09 -24.66
C VAL A 369 -5.50 -6.86 -25.53
N VAL A 370 -4.91 -5.75 -25.11
CA VAL A 370 -4.94 -4.49 -25.84
C VAL A 370 -3.52 -4.01 -26.14
N ASP A 371 -3.36 -3.26 -27.22
CA ASP A 371 -2.15 -2.50 -27.48
C ASP A 371 -1.97 -1.43 -26.38
N ALA A 372 -0.83 -1.42 -25.70
CA ALA A 372 -0.60 -0.57 -24.53
C ALA A 372 -0.55 0.93 -24.88
N ALA A 373 -0.26 1.28 -26.13
CA ALA A 373 -0.17 2.67 -26.56
C ALA A 373 -1.53 3.26 -26.97
N THR A 374 -2.40 2.43 -27.56
CA THR A 374 -3.65 2.86 -28.23
C THR A 374 -4.92 2.32 -27.61
N GLY A 375 -4.85 1.28 -26.78
CA GLY A 375 -6.02 0.59 -26.23
C GLY A 375 -6.77 -0.29 -27.25
N ARG A 376 -6.26 -0.42 -28.47
CA ARG A 376 -6.89 -1.26 -29.50
C ARG A 376 -6.82 -2.72 -29.07
N ARG A 377 -7.97 -3.40 -29.02
CA ARG A 377 -8.03 -4.84 -28.75
C ARG A 377 -7.24 -5.61 -29.81
N THR A 378 -6.33 -6.44 -29.35
CA THR A 378 -5.48 -7.33 -30.17
C THR A 378 -5.79 -8.80 -29.91
N GLY A 379 -6.42 -9.14 -28.78
CA GLY A 379 -6.77 -10.51 -28.46
C GLY A 379 -7.58 -10.64 -27.17
N GLN A 380 -7.65 -11.87 -26.68
CA GLN A 380 -8.23 -12.23 -25.40
C GLN A 380 -7.59 -13.53 -24.92
N ILE A 381 -7.40 -13.67 -23.61
CA ILE A 381 -6.93 -14.89 -22.97
C ILE A 381 -8.00 -15.34 -21.99
N PRO A 382 -8.67 -16.48 -22.23
CA PRO A 382 -9.62 -17.02 -21.28
C PRO A 382 -8.89 -17.48 -20.01
N VAL A 383 -9.49 -17.24 -18.86
CA VAL A 383 -8.97 -17.71 -17.56
C VAL A 383 -10.09 -18.38 -16.79
N SER A 384 -9.95 -19.68 -16.54
CA SER A 384 -10.85 -20.41 -15.65
C SER A 384 -10.51 -20.07 -14.20
N ARG A 385 -11.14 -19.02 -13.67
CA ARG A 385 -10.92 -18.56 -12.30
C ARG A 385 -11.61 -19.48 -11.29
N GLU A 386 -10.91 -19.75 -10.20
CA GLU A 386 -11.55 -20.35 -9.01
C GLU A 386 -12.53 -19.34 -8.39
N ASN A 387 -13.62 -19.83 -7.80
CA ASN A 387 -14.66 -19.02 -7.15
C ASN A 387 -15.23 -17.91 -8.07
N PRO A 388 -15.85 -18.27 -9.22
CA PRO A 388 -16.39 -17.31 -10.18
C PRO A 388 -17.53 -16.44 -9.60
N GLU A 389 -18.13 -16.84 -8.49
CA GLU A 389 -19.13 -16.08 -7.75
C GLU A 389 -18.58 -14.85 -7.03
N VAL A 390 -17.26 -14.80 -6.78
CA VAL A 390 -16.60 -13.63 -6.16
C VAL A 390 -16.52 -12.50 -7.19
N ARG A 391 -17.25 -11.41 -6.92
CA ARG A 391 -17.36 -10.22 -7.79
C ARG A 391 -16.44 -9.07 -7.40
N ASP A 392 -15.48 -9.30 -6.52
CA ASP A 392 -14.46 -8.32 -6.18
C ASP A 392 -13.65 -7.91 -7.43
N PRO A 393 -13.17 -6.65 -7.49
CA PRO A 393 -12.24 -6.23 -8.53
C PRO A 393 -11.05 -7.19 -8.66
N ILE A 394 -10.62 -7.42 -9.90
CA ILE A 394 -9.45 -8.25 -10.19
C ILE A 394 -8.26 -7.32 -10.34
N ILE A 395 -7.34 -7.31 -9.37
CA ILE A 395 -6.12 -6.49 -9.43
C ILE A 395 -4.95 -7.37 -9.91
N PRO A 396 -4.44 -7.19 -11.14
CA PRO A 396 -3.35 -7.99 -11.66
C PRO A 396 -1.97 -7.40 -11.33
N ALA A 397 -0.97 -8.28 -11.24
CA ALA A 397 0.44 -7.96 -11.37
C ALA A 397 1.13 -9.08 -12.17
N ALA A 398 2.31 -8.79 -12.72
CA ALA A 398 3.08 -9.76 -13.48
C ALA A 398 4.37 -10.13 -12.75
N ILE A 399 4.77 -11.40 -12.86
CA ILE A 399 6.03 -11.90 -12.32
C ILE A 399 6.52 -13.10 -13.16
N GLY A 400 7.70 -12.96 -13.77
CA GLY A 400 8.23 -13.98 -14.66
C GLY A 400 7.28 -14.29 -15.83
N ASP A 401 6.82 -15.53 -15.92
CA ASP A 401 5.86 -16.00 -16.91
C ASP A 401 4.41 -16.02 -16.40
N GLY A 402 4.18 -15.55 -15.18
CA GLY A 402 2.90 -15.64 -14.49
C GLY A 402 2.21 -14.30 -14.27
N ILE A 403 0.89 -14.36 -14.12
CA ILE A 403 0.03 -13.27 -13.69
C ILE A 403 -0.51 -13.61 -12.30
N VAL A 404 -0.31 -12.68 -11.37
CA VAL A 404 -0.84 -12.74 -10.00
C VAL A 404 -2.10 -11.90 -9.96
N GLU A 405 -3.22 -12.51 -9.59
CA GLU A 405 -4.49 -11.83 -9.37
C GLU A 405 -4.73 -11.69 -7.87
N GLN A 406 -5.05 -10.48 -7.40
CA GLN A 406 -5.72 -10.30 -6.13
C GLN A 406 -7.21 -10.05 -6.37
N ARG A 407 -8.05 -10.86 -5.70
CA ARG A 407 -9.51 -10.76 -5.70
C ARG A 407 -10.00 -10.81 -4.26
N GLY A 408 -10.42 -9.67 -3.73
CA GLY A 408 -10.75 -9.53 -2.32
C GLY A 408 -9.59 -9.97 -1.43
N THR A 409 -9.81 -11.02 -0.64
CA THR A 409 -8.84 -11.57 0.33
C THR A 409 -8.01 -12.73 -0.21
N LEU A 410 -8.12 -13.07 -1.50
CA LEU A 410 -7.40 -14.17 -2.13
C LEU A 410 -6.38 -13.64 -3.13
N VAL A 411 -5.21 -14.28 -3.14
CA VAL A 411 -4.19 -14.13 -4.17
C VAL A 411 -4.10 -15.44 -4.94
N SER A 412 -4.26 -15.36 -6.26
CA SER A 412 -4.15 -16.51 -7.18
C SER A 412 -3.06 -16.25 -8.21
N VAL A 413 -2.34 -17.28 -8.63
CA VAL A 413 -1.34 -17.16 -9.69
C VAL A 413 -1.70 -18.05 -10.86
N TYR A 414 -1.57 -17.50 -12.05
CA TYR A 414 -1.78 -18.17 -13.33
C TYR A 414 -0.51 -18.09 -14.16
N GLY A 415 -0.27 -19.08 -15.02
CA GLY A 415 0.83 -19.03 -15.99
C GLY A 415 0.62 -20.03 -17.12
N PRO A 416 1.54 -20.12 -18.08
CA PRO A 416 1.43 -21.01 -19.23
C PRO A 416 1.38 -22.49 -18.83
#